data_AF-A0AAE0EJG2-F1
#
_entry.id   AF-A0AAE0EJG2-F1
#
_cell.length_a   1.000
_cell.length_b   1.000
_cell.length_c   1.000
_cell.angle_alpha   90.00
_cell.angle_beta   90.00
_cell.angle_gamma   90.00
#
_symmetry.space_group_name_H-M   'P 1'
#
loop_
_entity.id
_entity.type
_entity.pdbx_description
1 polymer ?
#
loop_
_entity_poly.entity_id
_entity_poly.type
_entity_poly.pdbx_seq_one_letter_code
_entity_poly.pdbx_strand_id
1 'polypeptide(L)'
;MEKLRNLHNGAYDYCIAAGPHKWFRVHYPQRRYRVMITNVAECINSCLKFARQLLMLTLAEFIRNLLQRWFYDRHRAAQSMRHQLTDVAHLVILERVNK
;
A
#
# COMPACT_ATOMS: atom_id res chain seq x y z
N MET A 1 -33.48 -1.96 28.15
CA MET A 1 -32.47 -1.25 28.96
C MET A 1 -32.11 -1.99 30.24
N GLU A 2 -33.04 -2.70 30.88
CA GLU A 2 -32.77 -3.57 32.04
C GLU A 2 -31.65 -4.59 31.84
N LYS A 3 -31.57 -5.22 30.66
CA LYS A 3 -30.48 -6.16 30.35
C LYS A 3 -29.09 -5.51 30.45
N LEU A 4 -28.95 -4.22 30.09
CA LEU A 4 -27.69 -3.48 30.19
C LEU A 4 -27.34 -3.14 31.64
N ARG A 5 -28.35 -2.78 32.44
CA ARG A 5 -28.22 -2.54 33.88
C ARG A 5 -27.64 -3.76 34.60
N ASN A 6 -28.12 -4.94 34.24
CA ASN A 6 -27.66 -6.20 34.84
C ASN A 6 -26.26 -6.63 34.37
N LEU A 7 -25.81 -6.18 33.20
CA LEU A 7 -24.49 -6.50 32.64
C LEU A 7 -23.41 -5.53 33.13
N HIS A 8 -23.70 -4.22 33.15
CA HIS A 8 -22.72 -3.20 33.51
C HIS A 8 -23.41 -1.93 34.02
N ASN A 9 -23.57 -1.83 35.34
CA ASN A 9 -24.35 -0.76 35.97
C ASN A 9 -23.80 0.65 35.67
N GLY A 10 -22.48 0.85 35.69
CA GLY A 10 -21.88 2.15 35.39
C GLY A 10 -22.09 2.61 33.94
N ALA A 11 -22.19 1.66 32.99
CA ALA A 11 -22.50 2.00 31.59
C ALA A 11 -23.99 2.35 31.45
N TYR A 12 -24.86 1.69 32.22
CA TYR A 12 -26.26 2.03 32.29
C TYR A 12 -26.48 3.45 32.84
N ASP A 13 -25.84 3.78 33.96
CA ASP A 13 -25.95 5.11 34.57
C ASP A 13 -25.44 6.21 33.62
N TYR A 14 -24.30 5.96 32.96
CA TYR A 14 -23.76 6.86 31.93
C TYR A 14 -24.74 7.05 30.77
N CYS A 15 -25.33 5.97 30.25
CA CYS A 15 -26.29 6.05 29.16
C CYS A 15 -27.50 6.89 29.56
N ILE A 16 -28.08 6.61 30.73
CA ILE A 16 -29.25 7.35 31.24
C ILE A 16 -28.91 8.84 31.43
N ALA A 17 -27.75 9.15 32.00
CA ALA A 17 -27.27 10.53 32.16
C ALA A 17 -27.06 11.25 30.82
N ALA A 18 -26.60 10.55 29.78
CA ALA A 18 -26.44 11.11 28.44
C ALA A 18 -27.77 11.51 27.79
N GLY A 19 -28.91 11.02 28.30
CA GLY A 19 -30.25 11.37 27.85
C GLY A 19 -30.77 10.44 26.76
N PRO A 20 -31.77 9.59 27.05
CA PRO A 20 -32.33 8.64 26.08
C PRO A 20 -32.84 9.27 24.78
N HIS A 21 -33.31 10.52 24.84
CA HIS A 21 -33.75 11.31 23.69
C HIS A 21 -32.62 11.61 22.69
N LYS A 22 -31.36 11.62 23.13
CA LYS A 22 -30.19 11.79 22.27
C LYS A 22 -29.75 10.48 21.62
N TRP A 23 -30.33 9.35 22.04
CA TRP A 23 -29.98 8.07 21.48
C TRP A 23 -30.67 7.91 20.13
N PHE A 24 -29.91 8.17 19.09
CA PHE A 24 -30.33 8.03 17.69
C PHE A 24 -30.95 6.65 17.37
N ARG A 25 -30.65 5.61 18.18
CA ARG A 25 -31.09 4.23 18.00
C ARG A 25 -32.50 3.91 18.51
N VAL A 26 -33.06 4.70 19.43
CA VAL A 26 -34.40 4.42 20.02
C VAL A 26 -35.52 5.06 19.19
N HIS A 27 -35.24 6.17 18.53
CA HIS A 27 -36.25 6.97 17.82
C HIS A 27 -36.39 6.67 16.31
N TYR A 28 -35.65 5.69 15.76
CA TYR A 28 -35.74 5.38 14.34
C TYR A 28 -36.51 4.07 14.07
N PRO A 29 -37.76 4.12 13.57
CA PRO A 29 -38.59 2.93 13.33
C PRO A 29 -38.15 2.11 12.10
N GLN A 30 -37.30 2.68 11.24
CA GLN A 30 -36.80 1.99 10.05
C GLN A 30 -35.48 1.28 10.35
N ARG A 31 -35.39 -0.01 9.99
CA ARG A 31 -34.14 -0.78 10.03
C ARG A 31 -33.09 -0.08 9.17
N ARG A 32 -32.22 0.70 9.81
CA ARG A 32 -30.99 1.17 9.19
C ARG A 32 -30.04 -0.01 9.02
N TYR A 33 -30.21 -0.73 7.92
CA TYR A 33 -29.11 -1.50 7.37
C TYR A 33 -28.00 -0.53 7.02
N ARG A 34 -26.79 -0.80 7.51
CA ARG A 34 -25.54 -0.12 7.13
C ARG A 34 -25.34 1.28 7.75
N VAL A 35 -25.26 1.33 9.07
CA VAL A 35 -24.24 2.21 9.68
C VAL A 35 -22.91 1.69 9.14
N MET A 36 -22.14 2.52 8.42
CA MET A 36 -20.75 2.21 8.11
C MET A 36 -20.07 1.86 9.43
N ILE A 37 -19.83 0.57 9.67
CA ILE A 37 -19.09 0.13 10.83
C ILE A 37 -17.65 0.48 10.48
N THR A 38 -17.07 1.47 11.16
CA THR A 38 -15.65 1.82 11.06
C THR A 38 -14.77 0.56 11.09
N ASN A 39 -15.18 -0.44 11.87
CA ASN A 39 -14.58 -1.76 11.95
C ASN A 39 -14.47 -2.50 10.59
N VAL A 40 -15.40 -2.32 9.63
CA VAL A 40 -15.28 -2.96 8.30
C VAL A 40 -14.18 -2.27 7.49
N ALA A 41 -14.14 -0.93 7.50
CA ALA A 41 -13.06 -0.20 6.83
C ALA A 41 -11.69 -0.46 7.48
N GLU A 42 -11.64 -0.54 8.82
CA GLU A 42 -10.45 -0.92 9.58
C GLU A 42 -10.04 -2.37 9.31
N CYS A 43 -10.98 -3.31 9.28
CA CYS A 43 -10.74 -4.71 8.95
C CYS A 43 -10.19 -4.86 7.52
N ILE A 44 -10.83 -4.21 6.54
CA ILE A 44 -10.35 -4.18 5.15
C ILE A 44 -8.95 -3.57 5.08
N ASN A 45 -8.69 -2.44 5.75
CA ASN A 45 -7.37 -1.81 5.79
C ASN A 45 -6.30 -2.71 6.45
N SER A 46 -6.67 -3.45 7.49
CA SER A 46 -5.81 -4.40 8.17
C SER A 46 -5.46 -5.58 7.26
N CYS A 47 -6.47 -6.20 6.61
CA CYS A 47 -6.25 -7.25 5.62
C CYS A 47 -5.38 -6.78 4.45
N LEU A 48 -5.64 -5.58 3.94
CA LEU A 48 -4.90 -5.01 2.81
C LEU A 48 -3.51 -4.50 3.18
N LYS A 49 -3.20 -4.29 4.46
CA LYS A 49 -1.86 -3.86 4.89
C LYS A 49 -0.82 -4.92 4.54
N PHE A 50 -1.10 -6.19 4.82
CA PHE A 50 -0.21 -7.29 4.50
C PHE A 50 -0.09 -7.49 2.98
N ALA A 51 -1.22 -7.45 2.26
CA ALA A 51 -1.21 -7.53 0.80
C ALA A 51 -0.37 -6.42 0.14
N ARG A 52 -0.47 -5.17 0.63
CA ARG A 52 0.36 -4.06 0.15
C ARG A 52 1.84 -4.27 0.43
N GLN A 53 2.20 -4.75 1.61
CA GLN A 53 3.59 -5.07 1.93
C GLN A 53 4.15 -6.15 1.00
N LEU A 54 3.36 -7.19 0.75
CA LEU A 54 3.74 -8.27 -0.16
C LEU A 54 3.97 -7.73 -1.58
N LEU A 55 3.02 -6.95 -2.10
CA LEU A 55 3.13 -6.34 -3.44
C LEU A 55 4.34 -5.40 -3.56
N MET A 56 4.62 -4.60 -2.52
CA MET A 56 5.80 -3.72 -2.50
C MET A 56 7.10 -4.52 -2.54
N LEU A 57 7.19 -5.61 -1.77
CA LEU A 57 8.36 -6.50 -1.78
C LEU A 57 8.55 -7.17 -3.14
N THR A 58 7.49 -7.74 -3.71
CA THR A 58 7.53 -8.37 -5.03
C THR A 58 7.92 -7.38 -6.12
N LEU A 59 7.39 -6.16 -6.08
CA LEU A 59 7.74 -5.11 -7.03
C LEU A 59 9.21 -4.69 -6.88
N ALA A 60 9.69 -4.50 -5.64
CA ALA A 60 11.07 -4.16 -5.37
C ALA A 60 12.04 -5.25 -5.85
N GLU A 61 11.71 -6.53 -5.62
CA GLU A 61 12.48 -7.67 -6.12
C GLU A 61 12.51 -7.73 -7.64
N PHE A 62 11.37 -7.47 -8.30
CA PHE A 62 11.30 -7.40 -9.76
C PHE A 62 12.23 -6.30 -10.32
N ILE A 63 12.15 -5.09 -9.76
CA ILE A 63 13.02 -3.97 -10.16
C ILE A 63 14.49 -4.30 -9.89
N ARG A 64 14.81 -4.88 -8.73
CA ARG A 64 16.17 -5.30 -8.38
C ARG A 64 16.72 -6.29 -9.41
N ASN A 65 15.96 -7.32 -9.77
CA ASN A 65 16.37 -8.32 -10.75
C ASN A 65 16.57 -7.71 -12.15
N LEU A 66 15.67 -6.81 -12.56
CA LEU A 66 15.78 -6.11 -13.85
C LEU A 66 17.06 -5.28 -13.92
N LEU A 67 17.33 -4.48 -12.89
CA LEU A 67 18.53 -3.64 -12.81
C LEU A 67 19.80 -4.49 -12.76
N GLN A 68 19.83 -5.53 -11.94
CA GLN A 68 20.99 -6.43 -11.86
C GLN A 68 21.31 -7.06 -13.21
N ARG A 69 20.30 -7.57 -13.92
CA ARG A 69 20.50 -8.15 -15.25
C ARG A 69 21.00 -7.10 -16.24
N TRP A 70 20.39 -5.91 -16.26
CA TRP A 70 20.83 -4.83 -17.14
C TRP A 70 22.30 -4.48 -16.89
N PHE A 71 22.71 -4.25 -15.64
CA PHE A 71 24.09 -3.90 -15.31
C PHE A 71 25.06 -5.03 -15.64
N TYR A 72 24.67 -6.28 -15.38
CA TYR A 72 25.45 -7.46 -15.74
C TYR A 72 25.70 -7.53 -17.26
N ASP A 73 24.64 -7.39 -18.07
CA ASP A 73 24.75 -7.45 -19.52
C ASP A 73 25.61 -6.31 -20.07
N ARG A 74 25.47 -5.09 -19.53
CA ARG A 74 26.33 -3.95 -19.89
C ARG A 74 27.79 -4.17 -19.50
N HIS A 75 28.03 -4.73 -18.33
CA HIS A 75 29.39 -5.03 -17.88
C HIS A 75 30.05 -6.05 -18.80
N ARG A 76 29.33 -7.13 -19.14
CA ARG A 76 29.82 -8.12 -20.11
C ARG A 76 30.08 -7.52 -21.48
N ALA A 77 29.17 -6.66 -21.96
CA ALA A 77 29.37 -5.97 -23.23
C ALA A 77 30.64 -5.12 -23.20
N ALA A 78 30.85 -4.34 -22.15
CA ALA A 78 32.05 -3.52 -21.97
C ALA A 78 33.34 -4.36 -21.90
N GLN A 79 33.33 -5.50 -21.20
CA GLN A 79 34.48 -6.42 -21.17
C GLN A 79 34.83 -7.01 -22.54
N SER A 80 33.85 -7.14 -23.43
CA SER A 80 34.04 -7.63 -24.80
C SER A 80 34.39 -6.54 -25.81
N MET A 81 34.42 -5.26 -25.40
CA MET A 81 34.77 -4.16 -26.30
C MET A 81 36.25 -4.19 -26.67
N ARG A 82 36.53 -3.97 -27.95
CA ARG A 82 37.89 -3.89 -28.49
C ARG A 82 38.58 -2.56 -28.20
N HIS A 83 37.79 -1.50 -28.03
CA HIS A 83 38.27 -0.14 -27.90
C HIS A 83 37.78 0.45 -26.58
N GLN A 84 38.47 1.45 -26.05
CA GLN A 84 38.05 2.16 -24.83
C GLN A 84 36.71 2.89 -24.99
N LEU A 85 36.29 3.12 -26.23
CA LEU A 85 35.04 3.76 -26.60
C LEU A 85 34.08 2.75 -27.21
N THR A 86 32.78 3.08 -27.17
CA THR A 86 31.79 2.35 -27.97
C THR A 86 32.15 2.42 -29.44
N ASP A 87 31.87 1.35 -30.20
CA ASP A 87 32.20 1.30 -31.64
C ASP A 87 31.63 2.49 -32.39
N VAL A 88 30.41 2.92 -32.04
CA VAL A 88 29.77 4.12 -32.60
C VAL A 88 30.59 5.38 -32.31
N ALA A 89 31.03 5.59 -31.06
CA ALA A 89 31.82 6.76 -30.71
C ALA A 89 33.21 6.72 -31.38
N HIS A 90 33.82 5.54 -31.46
CA HIS A 90 35.11 5.35 -32.13
C HIS A 90 35.03 5.69 -33.62
N LEU A 91 33.99 5.22 -34.33
CA LEU A 91 33.76 5.52 -35.74
C LEU A 91 33.53 7.02 -35.99
N VAL A 92 32.72 7.67 -35.15
CA VAL A 92 32.46 9.11 -35.26
C VAL A 92 33.74 9.93 -35.08
N ILE A 93 34.62 9.53 -34.17
CA ILE A 93 35.91 10.21 -33.98
C ILE A 93 36.80 10.00 -35.20
N LEU A 94 36.92 8.77 -35.71
CA LEU A 94 37.71 8.49 -36.91
C LEU A 94 37.25 9.29 -38.12
N GLU A 95 35.94 9.43 -38.33
CA GLU A 95 35.38 10.23 -39.42
C GLU A 95 35.73 11.72 -39.30
N ARG A 96 35.78 12.24 -38.06
CA ARG A 96 36.11 13.65 -37.79
C ARG A 96 37.61 13.94 -37.88
N VAL A 97 38.46 12.97 -37.53
CA VAL A 97 39.93 13.12 -37.57
C VAL A 97 40.47 12.95 -39.00
N ASN A 98 39.80 12.14 -39.84
CA ASN A 98 40.19 11.91 -41.23
C ASN A 98 39.60 12.93 -42.23
N LYS A 99 38.89 13.95 -41.76
CA LYS A 99 38.45 15.13 -42.53
C LYS A 99 39.43 16.26 -42.34
#